data_AF-A0A498S4J0-F1
#
_entry.id   AF-A0A498S4J0-F1
#
_cell.length_a   1.000
_cell.length_b   1.000
_cell.length_c   1.000
_cell.angle_alpha   90.00
_cell.angle_beta   90.00
_cell.angle_gamma   90.00
#
_symmetry.space_group_name_H-M   'P 1'
#
loop_
_entity.id
_entity.type
_entity.pdbx_description
1 polymer ?
#
loop_
_entity_poly.entity_id
_entity_poly.type
_entity_poly.pdbx_seq_one_letter_code
_entity_poly.pdbx_strand_id
1 'polypeptide(L)'
;MTDAVEHEWELNRENIRPLRSGRRVKSLNRVLGGVKITINEAEKRFEDDFKQAKTSDNPLDICLRYITWFEEHFPTGKQSHLFSILTRIINTFGYREEFLNDERMLKFWIKLTENKSDANVDTFFERAYLAGCCRRLAKFYIRWAEIRENSHDINGARMVLKRGREHCAEPLYLLNEASDGLEMRQIRALRNLSDSENNLIGETELTVQRSALGQLVGLGLNHEAPVFRDTSKRPGSLYPDVRSHRLEGTKKENAFLIYQGEEAFDDENLLVPKCFGDDLAHVAFIKNNWDPTKWTDARIDSIPKKNEIHRAAFTVFDENEGEVKVRKQSKRHAQLIVSNKVISIEELFAERLHL
;
A
#
# COMPACT_ATOMS: atom_id res chain seq x y z
N MET A 1 5.25 6.53 43.39
CA MET A 1 4.51 5.57 42.54
C MET A 1 3.78 6.22 41.36
N THR A 2 3.92 7.53 41.11
CA THR A 2 3.28 8.25 39.99
C THR A 2 4.10 8.23 38.68
N ASP A 3 5.42 8.07 38.76
CA ASP A 3 6.31 8.17 37.59
C ASP A 3 6.24 6.96 36.64
N ALA A 4 5.72 5.82 37.12
CA ALA A 4 5.64 4.59 36.32
C ALA A 4 4.66 4.73 35.14
N VAL A 5 3.60 5.54 35.27
CA VAL A 5 2.61 5.75 34.20
C VAL A 5 3.07 6.81 33.19
N GLU A 6 4.12 7.59 33.50
CA GLU A 6 4.52 8.74 32.68
C GLU A 6 5.38 8.35 31.46
N HIS A 7 5.97 7.15 31.45
CA HIS A 7 6.91 6.72 30.40
C HIS A 7 6.44 5.48 29.62
N GLU A 8 5.17 5.10 29.74
CA GLU A 8 4.57 3.97 29.01
C GLU A 8 4.73 4.10 27.48
N TRP A 9 4.75 5.33 26.98
CA TRP A 9 4.97 5.60 25.56
C TRP A 9 6.37 5.21 25.08
N GLU A 10 7.41 5.27 25.91
CA GLU A 10 8.78 4.90 25.53
C GLU A 10 8.94 3.40 25.34
N LEU A 11 8.28 2.63 26.21
CA LEU A 11 8.21 1.17 26.15
C LEU A 11 7.44 0.69 24.91
N ASN A 12 6.49 1.49 24.43
CA ASN A 12 5.60 1.16 23.31
C ASN A 12 5.86 1.99 22.04
N ARG A 13 6.99 2.70 21.93
CA ARG A 13 7.27 3.60 20.79
C ARG A 13 7.15 2.92 19.43
N GLU A 14 7.56 1.65 19.33
CA GLU A 14 7.48 0.85 18.10
C GLU A 14 6.03 0.53 17.70
N ASN A 15 5.11 0.56 18.67
CA ASN A 15 3.68 0.31 18.48
C ASN A 15 2.89 1.60 18.26
N ILE A 16 3.54 2.77 18.17
CA ILE A 16 2.88 4.07 17.96
C ILE A 16 3.10 4.51 16.50
N ARG A 17 2.00 4.58 15.74
CA ARG A 17 2.06 5.08 14.37
C ARG A 17 2.40 6.59 14.35
N PRO A 18 3.41 7.03 13.57
CA PRO A 18 3.70 8.45 13.42
C PRO A 18 2.57 9.15 12.66
N LEU A 19 2.15 10.32 13.15
CA LEU A 19 1.14 11.18 12.53
C LEU A 19 1.77 12.53 12.20
N ARG A 20 1.44 13.11 11.04
CA ARG A 20 1.93 14.45 10.64
C ARG A 20 1.48 15.54 11.63
N SER A 21 0.32 15.38 12.26
CA SER A 21 -0.19 16.28 13.30
C SER A 21 0.45 16.09 14.66
N GLY A 22 1.31 15.08 14.84
CA GLY A 22 1.80 14.66 16.15
C GLY A 22 0.75 13.95 17.00
N ARG A 23 1.12 13.63 18.25
CA ARG A 23 0.28 12.94 19.24
C ARG A 23 0.45 13.57 20.62
N ARG A 24 -0.60 13.49 21.44
CA ARG A 24 -0.56 13.98 22.83
C ARG A 24 0.00 12.90 23.76
N VAL A 25 1.18 13.15 24.34
CA VAL A 25 1.88 12.20 25.24
C VAL A 25 1.00 11.77 26.42
N LYS A 26 0.30 12.71 27.07
CA LYS A 26 -0.63 12.41 28.18
C LYS A 26 -1.72 11.41 27.78
N SER A 27 -2.24 11.51 26.55
CA SER A 27 -3.25 10.56 26.07
C SER A 27 -2.64 9.20 25.77
N LEU A 28 -1.42 9.16 25.22
CA LEU A 28 -0.70 7.92 24.97
C LEU A 28 -0.46 7.14 26.26
N ASN A 29 0.06 7.80 27.29
CA ASN A 29 0.31 7.18 28.59
C ASN A 29 -0.97 6.59 29.21
N ARG A 30 -2.08 7.34 29.16
CA ARG A 30 -3.39 6.88 29.65
C ARG A 30 -3.90 5.66 28.88
N VAL A 31 -3.73 5.62 27.57
CA VAL A 31 -4.25 4.56 26.71
C VAL A 31 -3.38 3.31 26.77
N LEU A 32 -2.05 3.48 26.85
CA LEU A 32 -1.09 2.39 26.91
C LEU A 32 -1.07 1.71 28.28
N GLY A 33 -1.14 2.49 29.36
CA GLY A 33 -1.22 1.98 30.73
C GLY A 33 -2.65 1.64 31.20
N GLY A 34 -3.67 1.89 30.37
CA GLY A 34 -5.08 1.73 30.72
C GLY A 34 -5.79 0.58 30.00
N VAL A 35 -7.12 0.50 30.18
CA VAL A 35 -7.97 -0.47 29.48
C VAL A 35 -8.05 -0.11 28.00
N LYS A 36 -7.70 -1.07 27.13
CA LYS A 36 -7.76 -0.91 25.68
C LYS A 36 -9.22 -0.97 25.20
N ILE A 37 -9.62 0.04 24.43
CA ILE A 37 -10.95 0.11 23.83
C ILE A 37 -11.01 -0.82 22.62
N THR A 38 -12.12 -1.54 22.49
CA THR A 38 -12.34 -2.45 21.36
C THR A 38 -12.87 -1.70 20.13
N ILE A 39 -12.69 -2.28 18.93
CA ILE A 39 -13.21 -1.68 17.69
C ILE A 39 -14.74 -1.57 17.74
N ASN A 40 -15.43 -2.57 18.30
CA ASN A 40 -16.89 -2.58 18.41
C ASN A 40 -17.41 -1.43 19.28
N GLU A 41 -16.72 -1.11 20.37
CA GLU A 41 -17.06 0.04 21.22
C GLU A 41 -16.82 1.37 20.51
N ALA A 42 -15.72 1.48 19.75
CA ALA A 42 -15.44 2.65 18.93
C ALA A 42 -16.50 2.84 17.85
N GLU A 43 -16.92 1.77 17.18
CA GLU A 43 -17.96 1.80 16.16
C GLU A 43 -19.32 2.21 16.74
N LYS A 44 -19.70 1.65 17.90
CA LYS A 44 -20.93 2.07 18.58
C LYS A 44 -20.92 3.56 18.90
N ARG A 45 -19.80 4.05 19.44
CA ARG A 45 -19.61 5.48 19.71
C ARG A 45 -19.70 6.31 18.43
N PHE A 46 -19.11 5.85 17.34
CA PHE A 46 -19.21 6.53 16.05
C PHE A 46 -20.66 6.67 15.61
N GLU A 47 -21.45 5.60 15.69
CA GLU A 47 -22.86 5.65 15.27
C GLU A 47 -23.68 6.65 16.09
N ASP A 48 -23.42 6.75 17.40
CA ASP A 48 -24.10 7.70 18.28
C ASP A 48 -23.67 9.15 17.94
N ASP A 49 -22.37 9.41 17.84
CA ASP A 49 -21.82 10.72 17.45
C ASP A 49 -22.29 11.12 16.04
N PHE A 50 -22.41 10.17 15.12
CA PHE A 50 -22.82 10.41 13.73
C PHE A 50 -24.31 10.70 13.60
N LYS A 51 -25.16 10.04 14.41
CA LYS A 51 -26.59 10.40 14.53
C LYS A 51 -26.75 11.80 15.10
N GLN A 52 -25.97 12.15 16.12
CA GLN A 52 -25.96 13.50 16.67
C GLN A 52 -25.49 14.52 15.63
N ALA A 53 -24.45 14.20 14.86
CA ALA A 53 -23.94 15.09 13.82
C ALA A 53 -25.02 15.41 12.77
N LYS A 54 -25.81 14.43 12.33
CA LYS A 54 -26.88 14.65 11.33
C LYS A 54 -27.97 15.62 11.79
N THR A 55 -28.18 15.77 13.09
CA THR A 55 -29.23 16.63 13.68
C THR A 55 -28.68 17.93 14.26
N SER A 56 -27.35 18.09 14.28
CA SER A 56 -26.66 19.26 14.83
C SER A 56 -26.41 20.32 13.76
N ASP A 57 -26.38 21.58 14.17
CA ASP A 57 -25.96 22.71 13.32
C ASP A 57 -24.46 22.67 12.98
N ASN A 58 -23.66 21.96 13.79
CA ASN A 58 -22.20 21.83 13.62
C ASN A 58 -21.77 20.35 13.48
N PRO A 59 -22.15 19.66 12.40
CA PRO A 59 -21.87 18.24 12.20
C PRO A 59 -20.37 17.93 12.16
N LEU A 60 -19.58 18.76 11.46
CA LEU A 60 -18.16 18.50 11.25
C LEU A 60 -17.34 18.54 12.55
N ASP A 61 -17.75 19.35 13.52
CA ASP A 61 -17.05 19.43 14.81
C ASP A 61 -17.23 18.14 15.62
N ILE A 62 -18.44 17.59 15.64
CA ILE A 62 -18.72 16.29 16.28
C ILE A 62 -17.88 15.19 15.62
N CYS A 63 -17.86 15.14 14.29
CA CYS A 63 -17.06 14.18 13.54
C CYS A 63 -15.55 14.35 13.78
N LEU A 64 -15.02 15.58 13.85
CA LEU A 64 -13.62 15.84 14.15
C LEU A 64 -13.23 15.40 15.56
N ARG A 65 -14.11 15.64 16.54
CA ARG A 65 -13.88 15.18 17.93
C ARG A 65 -13.82 13.67 18.00
N TYR A 66 -14.71 12.97 17.29
CA TYR A 66 -14.66 11.52 17.20
C TYR A 66 -13.35 11.03 16.55
N ILE A 67 -12.93 11.60 15.43
CA ILE A 67 -11.69 11.20 14.75
C ILE A 67 -10.46 11.46 15.61
N THR A 68 -10.40 12.61 16.28
CA THR A 68 -9.31 12.94 17.22
C THR A 68 -9.27 11.94 18.36
N TRP A 69 -10.43 11.63 18.94
CA TRP A 69 -10.56 10.62 19.99
C TRP A 69 -10.10 9.24 19.49
N PHE A 70 -10.50 8.84 18.29
CA PHE A 70 -10.12 7.56 17.70
C PHE A 70 -8.60 7.45 17.53
N GLU A 71 -7.95 8.46 16.96
CA GLU A 71 -6.49 8.49 16.79
C GLU A 71 -5.74 8.43 18.13
N GLU A 72 -6.27 9.07 19.17
CA GLU A 72 -5.73 9.04 20.53
C GLU A 72 -5.86 7.66 21.19
N HIS A 73 -6.97 6.93 20.96
CA HIS A 73 -7.25 5.64 21.60
C HIS A 73 -6.71 4.43 20.82
N PHE A 74 -6.36 4.60 19.54
CA PHE A 74 -5.75 3.58 18.70
C PHE A 74 -4.33 4.01 18.23
N PRO A 75 -3.32 4.03 19.13
CA PRO A 75 -1.97 4.47 18.80
C PRO A 75 -1.27 3.63 17.72
N THR A 76 -1.51 2.32 17.71
CA THR A 76 -1.01 1.39 16.69
C THR A 76 -1.68 1.57 15.33
N GLY A 77 -2.81 2.27 15.30
CA GLY A 77 -3.57 2.53 14.09
C GLY A 77 -4.58 1.43 13.75
N LYS A 78 -5.66 1.84 13.10
CA LYS A 78 -6.72 1.00 12.52
C LYS A 78 -7.15 1.65 11.20
N GLN A 79 -6.21 1.68 10.24
CA GLN A 79 -6.33 2.44 8.99
C GLN A 79 -7.62 2.12 8.22
N SER A 80 -7.91 0.84 7.99
CA SER A 80 -9.11 0.39 7.26
C SER A 80 -10.41 0.87 7.91
N HIS A 81 -10.50 0.78 9.23
CA HIS A 81 -11.68 1.22 9.99
C HIS A 81 -11.83 2.74 9.95
N LEU A 82 -10.75 3.47 10.19
CA LEU A 82 -10.76 4.94 10.14
C LEU A 82 -11.07 5.45 8.72
N PHE A 83 -10.54 4.78 7.70
CA PHE A 83 -10.83 5.06 6.30
C PHE A 83 -12.34 4.90 5.98
N SER A 84 -12.97 3.82 6.47
CA SER A 84 -14.42 3.61 6.31
C SER A 84 -15.24 4.72 6.96
N ILE A 85 -14.89 5.10 8.20
CA ILE A 85 -15.53 6.22 8.91
C ILE A 85 -15.38 7.54 8.15
N LEU A 86 -14.18 7.86 7.69
CA LEU A 86 -13.90 9.09 6.94
C LEU A 86 -14.71 9.15 5.65
N THR A 87 -14.81 8.01 4.93
CA THR A 87 -15.61 7.89 3.71
C THR A 87 -17.08 8.20 3.99
N ARG A 88 -17.65 7.63 5.06
CA ARG A 88 -19.04 7.89 5.47
C ARG A 88 -19.29 9.36 5.80
N ILE A 89 -18.36 10.01 6.50
CA ILE A 89 -18.45 11.45 6.83
C ILE A 89 -18.43 12.29 5.55
N ILE A 90 -17.47 12.05 4.66
CA ILE A 90 -17.31 12.82 3.41
C ILE A 90 -18.52 12.62 2.50
N ASN A 91 -19.03 11.40 2.34
CA ASN A 91 -20.22 11.15 1.53
C ASN A 91 -21.48 11.82 2.07
N THR A 92 -21.58 12.01 3.39
CA THR A 92 -22.78 12.57 4.03
C THR A 92 -22.75 14.10 4.09
N PHE A 93 -21.59 14.69 4.32
CA PHE A 93 -21.45 16.12 4.59
C PHE A 93 -20.58 16.86 3.57
N GLY A 94 -19.67 16.17 2.87
CA GLY A 94 -18.63 16.77 2.03
C GLY A 94 -19.13 17.56 0.83
N TYR A 95 -20.33 17.27 0.36
CA TYR A 95 -20.94 17.91 -0.82
C TYR A 95 -21.99 18.97 -0.48
N ARG A 96 -22.17 19.27 0.82
CA ARG A 96 -23.07 20.36 1.23
C ARG A 96 -22.39 21.69 0.99
N GLU A 97 -23.13 22.66 0.45
CA GLU A 97 -22.60 23.98 0.08
C GLU A 97 -21.89 24.70 1.24
N GLU A 98 -22.45 24.57 2.44
CA GLU A 98 -21.92 25.12 3.70
C GLU A 98 -20.50 24.62 4.06
N PHE A 99 -20.12 23.43 3.58
CA PHE A 99 -18.84 22.79 3.93
C PHE A 99 -17.86 22.68 2.78
N LEU A 100 -18.22 23.16 1.58
CA LEU A 100 -17.36 23.05 0.40
C LEU A 100 -15.98 23.65 0.64
N ASN A 101 -15.88 24.78 1.35
CA ASN A 101 -14.59 25.43 1.63
C ASN A 101 -14.24 25.46 3.12
N ASP A 102 -14.73 24.51 3.91
CA ASP A 102 -14.42 24.40 5.33
C ASP A 102 -13.06 23.67 5.55
N GLU A 103 -12.16 24.26 6.35
CA GLU A 103 -10.88 23.63 6.70
C GLU A 103 -11.04 22.28 7.40
N ARG A 104 -12.13 22.09 8.15
CA ARG A 104 -12.46 20.82 8.81
C ARG A 104 -12.77 19.73 7.79
N MET A 105 -13.45 20.09 6.70
CA MET A 105 -13.70 19.17 5.59
C MET A 105 -12.39 18.78 4.90
N LEU A 106 -11.49 19.75 4.66
CA LEU A 106 -10.16 19.48 4.12
C LEU A 106 -9.36 18.51 5.00
N LYS A 107 -9.45 18.62 6.33
CA LYS A 107 -8.81 17.67 7.25
C LYS A 107 -9.33 16.24 7.05
N PHE A 108 -10.63 16.05 6.79
CA PHE A 108 -11.16 14.72 6.50
C PHE A 108 -10.61 14.15 5.20
N TRP A 109 -10.56 14.96 4.14
CA TRP A 109 -9.95 14.56 2.86
C TRP A 109 -8.48 14.14 3.01
N ILE A 110 -7.68 14.95 3.71
CA ILE A 110 -6.27 14.62 3.97
C ILE A 110 -6.16 13.33 4.80
N LYS A 111 -6.93 13.20 5.89
CA LYS A 111 -6.90 11.98 6.70
C LYS A 111 -7.39 10.75 5.93
N LEU A 112 -8.34 10.90 5.01
CA LEU A 112 -8.80 9.80 4.16
C LEU A 112 -7.64 9.27 3.33
N THR A 113 -6.89 10.17 2.70
CA THR A 113 -5.71 9.81 1.90
C THR A 113 -4.59 9.16 2.71
N GLU A 114 -4.36 9.61 3.95
CA GLU A 114 -3.35 9.05 4.84
C GLU A 114 -3.71 7.66 5.39
N ASN A 115 -4.98 7.25 5.33
CA ASN A 115 -5.46 5.97 5.84
C ASN A 115 -5.82 4.97 4.74
N LYS A 116 -5.56 5.29 3.48
CA LYS A 116 -5.76 4.39 2.34
C LYS A 116 -4.59 3.41 2.19
N SER A 117 -4.89 2.19 1.73
CA SER A 117 -3.93 1.10 1.49
C SER A 117 -3.25 1.12 0.12
N ASP A 118 -3.81 1.82 -0.88
CA ASP A 118 -3.47 1.65 -2.29
C ASP A 118 -2.71 2.86 -2.87
N ALA A 119 -2.01 2.61 -3.99
CA ALA A 119 -1.04 3.52 -4.61
C ALA A 119 -1.61 4.82 -5.22
N ASN A 120 -2.92 4.92 -5.46
CA ASN A 120 -3.51 6.02 -6.25
C ASN A 120 -4.16 7.11 -5.40
N VAL A 121 -3.39 7.67 -4.46
CA VAL A 121 -3.86 8.70 -3.52
C VAL A 121 -4.34 9.99 -4.21
N ASP A 122 -3.74 10.33 -5.35
CA ASP A 122 -4.05 11.52 -6.16
C ASP A 122 -5.54 11.61 -6.55
N THR A 123 -6.15 10.47 -6.83
CA THR A 123 -7.55 10.35 -7.31
C THR A 123 -8.58 10.92 -6.32
N PHE A 124 -8.30 10.90 -5.02
CA PHE A 124 -9.18 11.48 -4.01
C PHE A 124 -9.18 13.00 -4.05
N PHE A 125 -8.01 13.62 -4.25
CA PHE A 125 -7.90 15.07 -4.40
C PHE A 125 -8.51 15.53 -5.71
N GLU A 126 -8.26 14.79 -6.80
CA GLU A 126 -8.93 15.06 -8.07
C GLU A 126 -10.45 15.03 -7.91
N ARG A 127 -11.01 13.99 -7.29
CA ARG A 127 -12.45 13.92 -7.02
C ARG A 127 -12.97 15.08 -6.17
N ALA A 128 -12.27 15.42 -5.08
CA ALA A 128 -12.65 16.55 -4.24
C ALA A 128 -12.71 17.84 -5.07
N TYR A 129 -11.71 18.04 -5.94
CA TYR A 129 -11.67 19.17 -6.87
C TYR A 129 -12.85 19.17 -7.84
N LEU A 130 -13.12 18.05 -8.53
CA LEU A 130 -14.23 17.94 -9.49
C LEU A 130 -15.59 18.18 -8.82
N ALA A 131 -15.75 17.75 -7.57
CA ALA A 131 -16.96 17.97 -6.80
C ALA A 131 -17.14 19.40 -6.25
N GLY A 132 -16.16 20.28 -6.42
CA GLY A 132 -16.22 21.65 -5.89
C GLY A 132 -15.70 21.80 -4.46
N CYS A 133 -15.20 20.72 -3.86
CA CYS A 133 -14.72 20.72 -2.49
C CYS A 133 -13.30 21.31 -2.39
N CYS A 134 -13.07 22.09 -1.35
CA CYS A 134 -11.83 22.71 -0.93
C CYS A 134 -11.15 23.62 -1.96
N ARG A 135 -11.86 24.06 -3.01
CA ARG A 135 -11.29 24.86 -4.11
C ARG A 135 -10.76 26.23 -3.68
N ARG A 136 -11.26 26.80 -2.58
CA ARG A 136 -10.76 28.09 -2.07
C ARG A 136 -9.67 27.96 -1.01
N LEU A 137 -9.21 26.75 -0.70
CA LEU A 137 -8.23 26.51 0.38
C LEU A 137 -6.85 26.28 -0.21
N ALA A 138 -5.88 27.16 0.05
CA ALA A 138 -4.51 27.00 -0.46
C ALA A 138 -3.88 25.66 0.00
N LYS A 139 -4.14 25.28 1.25
CA LYS A 139 -3.70 24.01 1.84
C LYS A 139 -4.14 22.78 1.03
N PHE A 140 -5.27 22.84 0.33
CA PHE A 140 -5.73 21.75 -0.52
C PHE A 140 -4.77 21.49 -1.68
N TYR A 141 -4.47 22.54 -2.45
CA TYR A 141 -3.57 22.45 -3.60
C TYR A 141 -2.13 22.13 -3.19
N ILE A 142 -1.66 22.66 -2.07
CA ILE A 142 -0.31 22.37 -1.56
C ILE A 142 -0.17 20.88 -1.25
N ARG A 143 -1.12 20.31 -0.50
CA ARG A 143 -1.10 18.89 -0.16
C ARG A 143 -1.23 17.99 -1.37
N TRP A 144 -2.05 18.40 -2.33
CA TRP A 144 -2.21 17.68 -3.60
C TRP A 144 -0.90 17.71 -4.43
N ALA A 145 -0.25 18.86 -4.52
CA ALA A 145 1.04 19.00 -5.20
C ALA A 145 2.15 18.17 -4.52
N GLU A 146 2.21 18.14 -3.19
CA GLU A 146 3.14 17.27 -2.45
C GLU A 146 2.94 15.78 -2.78
N ILE A 147 1.69 15.33 -2.95
CA ILE A 147 1.39 13.94 -3.30
C ILE A 147 1.94 13.62 -4.69
N ARG A 148 1.69 14.50 -5.68
CA ARG A 148 2.22 14.33 -7.04
C ARG A 148 3.74 14.39 -7.09
N GLU A 149 4.35 15.30 -6.32
CA GLU A 149 5.79 15.38 -6.19
C GLU A 149 6.39 14.08 -5.64
N ASN A 150 5.79 13.50 -4.60
CA ASN A 150 6.24 12.20 -4.04
C ASN A 150 6.07 11.05 -5.05
N SER A 151 5.06 11.14 -5.92
CA SER A 151 4.86 10.22 -7.06
C SER A 151 5.77 10.52 -8.25
N HIS A 152 6.73 11.45 -8.12
CA HIS A 152 7.67 11.89 -9.16
C HIS A 152 7.01 12.61 -10.36
N ASP A 153 5.73 13.00 -10.25
CA ASP A 153 5.04 13.83 -11.25
C ASP A 153 5.20 15.33 -10.91
N ILE A 154 6.38 15.87 -11.21
CA ILE A 154 6.74 17.25 -10.89
C ILE A 154 5.90 18.25 -11.70
N ASN A 155 5.61 17.93 -12.97
CA ASN A 155 4.82 18.79 -13.83
C ASN A 155 3.36 18.85 -13.36
N GLY A 156 2.79 17.72 -12.94
CA GLY A 156 1.47 17.70 -12.31
C GLY A 156 1.44 18.49 -11.01
N ALA A 157 2.48 18.40 -10.16
CA ALA A 157 2.57 19.21 -8.95
C ALA A 157 2.55 20.72 -9.25
N ARG A 158 3.33 21.17 -10.26
CA ARG A 158 3.32 22.58 -10.73
C ARG A 158 1.95 23.02 -11.22
N MET A 159 1.29 22.18 -12.02
CA MET A 159 -0.05 22.46 -12.55
C MET A 159 -1.08 22.60 -11.43
N VAL A 160 -1.04 21.74 -10.42
CA VAL A 160 -1.95 21.81 -9.25
C VAL A 160 -1.76 23.12 -8.48
N LEU A 161 -0.52 23.56 -8.25
CA LEU A 161 -0.26 24.84 -7.58
C LEU A 161 -0.71 26.04 -8.43
N LYS A 162 -0.53 25.98 -9.75
CA LYS A 162 -1.05 27.00 -10.68
C LYS A 162 -2.58 27.06 -10.62
N ARG A 163 -3.25 25.90 -10.67
CA ARG A 163 -4.71 25.78 -10.53
C ARG A 163 -5.20 26.40 -9.23
N GLY A 164 -4.50 26.21 -8.11
CA GLY A 164 -4.84 26.87 -6.84
C GLY A 164 -4.83 28.40 -6.92
N ARG A 165 -3.93 28.98 -7.72
CA ARG A 165 -3.89 30.43 -7.96
C ARG A 165 -5.04 30.90 -8.84
N GLU A 166 -5.36 30.14 -9.89
CA GLU A 166 -6.49 30.42 -10.79
C GLU A 166 -7.83 30.41 -10.02
N HIS A 167 -7.99 29.49 -9.05
CA HIS A 167 -9.16 29.44 -8.16
C HIS A 167 -9.11 30.42 -6.98
N CYS A 168 -8.13 31.33 -6.94
CA CYS A 168 -7.96 32.33 -5.89
C CYS A 168 -7.95 31.71 -4.48
N ALA A 169 -7.27 30.58 -4.31
CA ALA A 169 -7.26 29.87 -3.03
C ALA A 169 -6.45 30.62 -1.96
N GLU A 170 -7.01 30.70 -0.75
CA GLU A 170 -6.47 31.50 0.33
C GLU A 170 -5.80 30.64 1.40
N PRO A 171 -4.73 31.15 2.06
CA PRO A 171 -4.01 32.38 1.74
C PRO A 171 -2.99 32.19 0.60
N LEU A 172 -2.91 33.17 -0.31
CA LEU A 172 -2.11 33.07 -1.54
C LEU A 172 -0.60 32.96 -1.29
N TYR A 173 -0.08 33.57 -0.22
CA TYR A 173 1.35 33.50 0.11
C TYR A 173 1.81 32.04 0.32
N LEU A 174 0.95 31.16 0.85
CA LEU A 174 1.29 29.75 1.04
C LEU A 174 1.46 29.02 -0.29
N LEU A 175 0.70 29.38 -1.33
CA LEU A 175 0.88 28.80 -2.67
C LEU A 175 2.19 29.24 -3.31
N ASN A 176 2.58 30.49 -3.11
CA ASN A 176 3.85 31.01 -3.59
C ASN A 176 5.02 30.32 -2.88
N GLU A 177 4.97 30.25 -1.54
CA GLU A 177 5.98 29.54 -0.73
C GLU A 177 6.09 28.06 -1.13
N ALA A 178 4.96 27.38 -1.36
CA ALA A 178 4.96 26.00 -1.82
C ALA A 178 5.55 25.84 -3.23
N SER A 179 5.27 26.80 -4.13
CA SER A 179 5.83 26.80 -5.50
C SER A 179 7.35 27.02 -5.46
N ASP A 180 7.82 28.01 -4.72
CA ASP A 180 9.24 28.29 -4.54
C ASP A 180 9.95 27.12 -3.87
N GLY A 181 9.32 26.53 -2.85
CA GLY A 181 9.82 25.34 -2.16
C GLY A 181 9.97 24.13 -3.09
N LEU A 182 9.00 23.91 -3.98
CA LEU A 182 9.06 22.86 -5.02
C LEU A 182 10.26 23.10 -5.95
N GLU A 183 10.37 24.28 -6.55
CA GLU A 183 11.48 24.58 -7.48
C GLU A 183 12.84 24.49 -6.80
N MET A 184 12.97 24.95 -5.56
CA MET A 184 14.21 24.82 -4.78
C MET A 184 14.57 23.37 -4.46
N ARG A 185 13.60 22.46 -4.30
CA ARG A 185 13.88 21.02 -4.19
C ARG A 185 14.33 20.44 -5.53
N GLN A 186 13.72 20.86 -6.63
CA GLN A 186 14.11 20.40 -7.98
C GLN A 186 15.52 20.87 -8.37
N ILE A 187 15.88 22.13 -8.10
CA ILE A 187 17.23 22.64 -8.34
C ILE A 187 18.27 21.87 -7.53
N ARG A 188 17.97 21.56 -6.25
CA ARG A 188 18.87 20.75 -5.41
C ARG A 188 19.01 19.33 -5.92
N ALA A 189 17.92 18.70 -6.34
CA ALA A 189 17.96 17.37 -6.94
C ALA A 189 18.85 17.35 -8.19
N LEU A 190 18.65 18.29 -9.13
CA LEU A 190 19.44 18.38 -10.36
C LEU A 190 20.94 18.58 -10.09
N ARG A 191 21.32 19.41 -9.10
CA ARG A 191 22.72 19.59 -8.70
C ARG A 191 23.34 18.32 -8.13
N ASN A 192 22.59 17.60 -7.29
CA ASN A 192 23.08 16.34 -6.73
C ASN A 192 23.31 15.28 -7.82
N LEU A 193 22.48 15.25 -8.88
CA LEU A 193 22.71 14.36 -10.02
C LEU A 193 23.99 14.73 -10.79
N SER A 194 24.23 16.00 -11.07
CA SER A 194 25.43 16.44 -11.80
C SER A 194 26.73 16.13 -11.04
N ASP A 195 26.70 16.21 -9.70
CA ASP A 195 27.88 15.91 -8.87
C ASP A 195 28.17 14.40 -8.79
N SER A 196 27.14 13.55 -8.94
CA SER A 196 27.30 12.10 -9.00
C SER A 196 27.88 11.62 -10.33
N GLU A 197 27.48 12.20 -11.46
CA GLU A 197 28.02 11.84 -12.79
C GLU A 197 29.53 12.12 -12.91
N ASN A 198 30.03 13.17 -12.25
CA ASN A 198 31.45 13.52 -12.25
C ASN A 198 32.34 12.55 -11.44
N ASN A 199 31.77 11.71 -10.58
CA ASN A 199 32.51 10.73 -9.75
C ASN A 199 32.45 9.29 -10.29
N LEU A 200 31.81 9.05 -11.45
CA LEU A 200 31.56 7.72 -12.03
C LEU A 200 32.54 7.32 -13.15
N ILE A 201 33.77 7.81 -13.10
CA ILE A 201 34.85 7.33 -13.98
C ILE A 201 35.55 6.17 -13.26
N GLY A 202 35.07 4.93 -13.43
CA GLY A 202 35.85 3.78 -12.94
C GLY A 202 35.20 2.40 -12.79
N GLU A 203 33.93 2.18 -13.12
CA GLU A 203 33.36 0.82 -13.05
C GLU A 203 32.70 0.42 -14.37
N THR A 204 33.53 0.04 -15.32
CA THR A 204 33.15 -0.74 -16.51
C THR A 204 32.86 -2.19 -16.10
N GLU A 205 32.01 -2.41 -15.10
CA GLU A 205 31.57 -3.74 -14.69
C GLU A 205 30.09 -3.93 -15.09
N LEU A 206 29.90 -4.26 -16.38
CA LEU A 206 28.79 -5.06 -16.91
C LEU A 206 27.41 -4.83 -16.25
N THR A 207 26.85 -3.62 -16.34
CA THR A 207 25.43 -3.42 -16.03
C THR A 207 24.58 -3.98 -17.17
N VAL A 208 24.16 -5.24 -17.02
CA VAL A 208 23.29 -5.92 -17.99
C VAL A 208 21.90 -5.29 -17.94
N GLN A 209 21.57 -4.46 -18.93
CA GLN A 209 20.25 -3.85 -19.09
C GLN A 209 19.23 -4.88 -19.58
N ARG A 210 18.06 -4.96 -18.93
CA ARG A 210 16.96 -5.84 -19.39
C ARG A 210 16.39 -5.33 -20.71
N SER A 211 16.24 -6.22 -21.70
CA SER A 211 15.52 -5.94 -22.94
C SER A 211 14.02 -6.21 -22.77
N ALA A 212 13.19 -5.19 -23.00
CA ALA A 212 11.74 -5.35 -23.02
C ALA A 212 11.34 -6.30 -24.17
N LEU A 213 10.46 -7.27 -23.89
CA LEU A 213 10.05 -8.31 -24.84
C LEU A 213 11.24 -9.13 -25.42
N GLY A 214 12.35 -9.24 -24.68
CA GLY A 214 13.46 -10.11 -25.04
C GLY A 214 13.01 -11.56 -25.17
N GLN A 215 13.56 -12.27 -26.16
CA GLN A 215 13.20 -13.66 -26.43
C GLN A 215 13.97 -14.61 -25.50
N LEU A 216 13.50 -15.85 -25.36
CA LEU A 216 14.27 -16.87 -24.65
C LEU A 216 15.43 -17.34 -25.53
N VAL A 217 16.58 -17.65 -24.92
CA VAL A 217 17.66 -18.34 -25.62
C VAL A 217 17.16 -19.73 -26.00
N GLY A 218 17.10 -20.02 -27.30
CA GLY A 218 16.75 -21.34 -27.80
C GLY A 218 17.84 -22.38 -27.50
N LEU A 219 17.44 -23.64 -27.27
CA LEU A 219 18.37 -24.75 -27.07
C LEU A 219 18.45 -25.62 -28.34
N GLY A 220 19.65 -26.16 -28.63
CA GLY A 220 19.88 -27.06 -29.78
C GLY A 220 20.05 -26.33 -31.13
N LEU A 221 20.28 -27.12 -32.20
CA LEU A 221 20.53 -26.61 -33.55
C LEU A 221 19.36 -25.80 -34.14
N ASN A 222 18.13 -26.14 -33.75
CA ASN A 222 16.92 -25.47 -34.19
C ASN A 222 16.53 -24.25 -33.33
N HIS A 223 17.30 -23.95 -32.28
CA HIS A 223 17.04 -22.85 -31.36
C HIS A 223 15.60 -22.86 -30.79
N GLU A 224 15.10 -24.05 -30.42
CA GLU A 224 13.74 -24.22 -29.91
C GLU A 224 13.61 -23.70 -28.47
N ALA A 225 12.43 -23.19 -28.13
CA ALA A 225 12.18 -22.66 -26.79
C ALA A 225 12.30 -23.78 -25.73
N PRO A 226 13.06 -23.58 -24.64
CA PRO A 226 13.25 -24.60 -23.63
C PRO A 226 11.94 -24.91 -22.89
N VAL A 227 11.68 -26.20 -22.64
CA VAL A 227 10.53 -26.67 -21.84
C VAL A 227 10.66 -26.25 -20.38
N PHE A 228 11.89 -26.20 -19.86
CA PHE A 228 12.20 -25.68 -18.53
C PHE A 228 12.54 -24.20 -18.61
N ARG A 229 11.78 -23.39 -17.88
CA ARG A 229 11.99 -21.95 -17.78
C ARG A 229 12.90 -21.66 -16.60
N ASP A 230 14.14 -21.35 -16.91
CA ASP A 230 15.10 -20.90 -15.89
C ASP A 230 14.80 -19.43 -15.57
N THR A 231 14.23 -19.16 -14.40
CA THR A 231 13.73 -17.83 -14.02
C THR A 231 14.83 -16.78 -13.82
N SER A 232 16.09 -17.22 -13.79
CA SER A 232 17.28 -16.40 -13.55
C SER A 232 18.14 -16.17 -14.80
N LYS A 233 17.87 -16.85 -15.93
CA LYS A 233 18.68 -16.73 -17.15
C LYS A 233 18.31 -15.48 -17.96
N ARG A 234 19.32 -14.91 -18.65
CA ARG A 234 19.18 -13.73 -19.52
C ARG A 234 18.22 -14.03 -20.69
N PRO A 235 17.40 -13.05 -21.12
CA PRO A 235 16.77 -13.13 -22.43
C PRO A 235 17.85 -13.20 -23.51
N GLY A 236 17.71 -14.13 -24.45
CA GLY A 236 18.52 -14.19 -25.65
C GLY A 236 17.97 -13.26 -26.73
N SER A 237 18.82 -12.89 -27.68
CA SER A 237 18.34 -12.50 -29.01
C SER A 237 18.34 -13.77 -29.84
N LEU A 238 17.17 -14.29 -30.20
CA LEU A 238 17.14 -15.04 -31.46
C LEU A 238 17.29 -14.00 -32.57
N TYR A 239 17.92 -14.38 -33.67
CA TYR A 239 18.04 -13.52 -34.85
C TYR A 239 16.65 -13.01 -35.26
N PRO A 240 16.54 -11.84 -35.92
CA PRO A 240 15.26 -11.38 -36.44
C PRO A 240 14.76 -12.44 -37.42
N ASP A 241 13.74 -13.20 -37.00
CA ASP A 241 13.07 -14.11 -37.92
C ASP A 241 12.43 -13.24 -38.99
N VAL A 242 12.98 -13.30 -40.20
CA VAL A 242 12.43 -12.66 -41.40
C VAL A 242 11.23 -13.50 -41.81
N ARG A 243 10.17 -13.47 -40.99
CA ARG A 243 8.84 -13.96 -41.34
C ARG A 243 7.83 -12.85 -41.10
N SER A 244 7.86 -11.88 -42.00
CA SER A 244 6.70 -11.01 -42.23
C SER A 244 5.60 -11.84 -42.89
N HIS A 245 4.83 -12.60 -42.10
CA HIS A 245 3.44 -12.86 -42.48
C HIS A 245 2.63 -11.60 -42.16
N ARG A 246 2.88 -10.52 -42.93
CA ARG A 246 1.84 -9.53 -43.16
C ARG A 246 0.84 -10.17 -44.10
N LEU A 247 -0.18 -10.80 -43.53
CA LEU A 247 -1.47 -10.85 -44.21
C LEU A 247 -1.96 -9.41 -44.23
N GLU A 248 -1.78 -8.73 -45.36
CA GLU A 248 -2.47 -7.46 -45.62
C GLU A 248 -3.95 -7.70 -45.36
N GLY A 249 -4.49 -6.97 -44.37
CA GLY A 249 -5.81 -7.21 -43.82
C GLY A 249 -6.86 -7.22 -44.92
N THR A 250 -7.52 -8.36 -45.08
CA THR A 250 -8.67 -8.52 -45.94
C THR A 250 -9.84 -7.70 -45.40
N LYS A 251 -10.33 -6.78 -46.24
CA LYS A 251 -11.59 -6.02 -46.15
C LYS A 251 -11.80 -5.13 -44.90
N LYS A 252 -11.49 -3.84 -45.05
CA LYS A 252 -12.05 -2.76 -44.21
C LYS A 252 -13.47 -2.40 -44.70
N GLU A 253 -14.45 -3.25 -44.44
CA GLU A 253 -15.85 -2.84 -44.56
C GLU A 253 -16.40 -2.70 -43.15
N ASN A 254 -16.64 -1.43 -42.74
CA ASN A 254 -17.06 -0.95 -41.41
C ASN A 254 -15.96 -0.72 -40.36
N ALA A 255 -15.06 0.23 -40.61
CA ALA A 255 -14.22 0.82 -39.57
C ALA A 255 -14.89 2.11 -39.04
N PHE A 256 -15.03 2.25 -37.72
CA PHE A 256 -15.40 3.53 -37.11
C PHE A 256 -14.15 4.35 -36.85
N LEU A 257 -14.26 5.67 -36.98
CA LEU A 257 -13.17 6.59 -36.68
C LEU A 257 -12.97 6.63 -35.16
N ILE A 258 -11.72 6.50 -34.73
CA ILE A 258 -11.33 6.75 -33.35
C ILE A 258 -11.19 8.27 -33.22
N TYR A 259 -11.85 8.83 -32.21
CA TYR A 259 -11.72 10.25 -31.89
C TYR A 259 -10.25 10.60 -31.61
N GLN A 260 -9.72 11.55 -32.38
CA GLN A 260 -8.36 12.08 -32.22
C GLN A 260 -8.50 13.46 -31.58
N GLY A 261 -8.37 13.49 -30.24
CA GLY A 261 -8.71 14.64 -29.42
C GLY A 261 -7.72 15.80 -29.53
N GLU A 262 -7.87 16.60 -30.58
CA GLU A 262 -7.25 17.94 -30.69
C GLU A 262 -8.14 19.05 -30.10
N GLU A 263 -9.37 18.75 -29.69
CA GLU A 263 -10.23 19.72 -29.02
C GLU A 263 -9.77 19.95 -27.58
N ALA A 264 -9.77 21.22 -27.15
CA ALA A 264 -9.49 21.58 -25.76
C ALA A 264 -10.51 20.90 -24.85
N PHE A 265 -10.02 20.15 -23.87
CA PHE A 265 -10.87 19.58 -22.82
C PHE A 265 -11.64 20.72 -22.13
N ASP A 266 -12.97 20.66 -22.21
CA ASP A 266 -13.83 21.59 -21.50
C ASP A 266 -13.92 21.14 -20.04
N ASP A 267 -13.16 21.81 -19.16
CA ASP A 267 -13.10 21.55 -17.72
C ASP A 267 -14.49 21.62 -17.03
N GLU A 268 -15.48 22.23 -17.68
CA GLU A 268 -16.85 22.38 -17.17
C GLU A 268 -17.75 21.17 -17.49
N ASN A 269 -17.40 20.33 -18.48
CA ASN A 269 -18.20 19.17 -18.92
C ASN A 269 -17.60 17.83 -18.48
N LEU A 270 -17.43 17.68 -17.17
CA LEU A 270 -16.90 16.45 -16.58
C LEU A 270 -17.98 15.36 -16.58
N LEU A 271 -17.82 14.35 -17.45
CA LEU A 271 -18.56 13.08 -17.39
C LEU A 271 -18.20 12.22 -16.15
N VAL A 272 -17.52 12.80 -15.15
CA VAL A 272 -17.06 12.12 -13.95
C VAL A 272 -18.19 12.13 -12.89
N PRO A 273 -18.64 10.97 -12.40
CA PRO A 273 -19.70 10.89 -11.40
C PRO A 273 -19.40 11.73 -10.14
N LYS A 274 -20.40 12.51 -9.69
CA LYS A 274 -20.31 13.39 -8.51
C LYS A 274 -20.29 12.64 -7.16
N CYS A 275 -20.74 11.38 -7.15
CA CYS A 275 -20.84 10.55 -5.94
C CYS A 275 -19.76 9.47 -5.96
N PHE A 276 -19.28 9.07 -4.78
CA PHE A 276 -18.27 8.02 -4.69
C PHE A 276 -18.70 6.69 -5.30
N GLY A 277 -20.00 6.40 -5.39
CA GLY A 277 -20.46 5.00 -5.50
C GLY A 277 -20.00 4.20 -4.28
N ASP A 278 -20.70 3.12 -3.94
CA ASP A 278 -20.31 2.33 -2.77
C ASP A 278 -18.96 1.60 -2.96
N ASP A 279 -18.47 1.50 -4.21
CA ASP A 279 -17.40 0.58 -4.60
C ASP A 279 -16.03 1.21 -4.90
N LEU A 280 -15.89 2.53 -5.05
CA LEU A 280 -14.60 3.14 -5.48
C LEU A 280 -13.51 3.19 -4.41
N ALA A 281 -13.82 2.80 -3.18
CA ALA A 281 -12.80 2.55 -2.16
C ALA A 281 -12.31 1.09 -2.13
N HIS A 282 -13.03 0.18 -2.81
CA HIS A 282 -12.66 -1.21 -3.02
C HIS A 282 -11.90 -1.38 -4.35
N VAL A 283 -10.95 -0.47 -4.66
CA VAL A 283 -9.83 -0.84 -5.54
C VAL A 283 -8.72 -1.51 -4.74
N ALA A 284 -9.08 -2.23 -3.67
CA ALA A 284 -8.21 -3.30 -3.24
C ALA A 284 -8.08 -4.21 -4.47
N PHE A 285 -6.88 -4.40 -4.98
CA PHE A 285 -6.62 -5.47 -5.93
C PHE A 285 -6.77 -6.77 -5.14
N ILE A 286 -8.00 -7.15 -4.78
CA ILE A 286 -8.32 -8.39 -4.06
C ILE A 286 -7.81 -9.58 -4.87
N LYS A 287 -7.66 -9.41 -6.19
CA LYS A 287 -7.02 -10.38 -7.10
C LYS A 287 -5.49 -10.39 -7.06
N ASN A 288 -4.81 -9.33 -6.59
CA ASN A 288 -3.36 -9.30 -6.32
C ASN A 288 -3.01 -9.63 -4.88
N ASN A 289 -3.93 -9.47 -3.93
CA ASN A 289 -3.76 -9.98 -2.58
C ASN A 289 -4.27 -11.43 -2.53
N TRP A 290 -3.37 -12.38 -2.72
CA TRP A 290 -3.58 -13.69 -2.13
C TRP A 290 -3.44 -13.55 -0.62
N ASP A 291 -4.49 -13.09 0.05
CA ASP A 291 -4.62 -13.29 1.49
C ASP A 291 -5.16 -14.72 1.65
N PRO A 292 -4.32 -15.76 1.84
CA PRO A 292 -4.83 -17.07 2.16
C PRO A 292 -5.63 -16.95 3.46
N THR A 293 -6.88 -17.38 3.42
CA THR A 293 -7.71 -17.50 4.62
C THR A 293 -6.90 -18.25 5.67
N LYS A 294 -6.70 -17.66 6.86
CA LYS A 294 -6.00 -18.36 7.95
C LYS A 294 -6.73 -19.68 8.18
N TRP A 295 -5.99 -20.76 8.37
CA TRP A 295 -6.56 -22.09 8.61
C TRP A 295 -7.64 -22.06 9.72
N THR A 296 -7.44 -21.22 10.73
CA THR A 296 -8.35 -20.99 11.85
C THR A 296 -9.71 -20.40 11.46
N ASP A 297 -9.77 -19.60 10.40
CA ASP A 297 -11.00 -18.92 9.96
C ASP A 297 -11.82 -19.83 9.02
N ALA A 298 -11.19 -20.86 8.46
CA ALA A 298 -11.84 -21.80 7.54
C ALA A 298 -12.76 -22.81 8.25
N ARG A 299 -12.89 -22.79 9.60
CA ARG A 299 -13.67 -23.76 10.39
C ARG A 299 -13.53 -25.18 9.83
N ILE A 300 -12.29 -25.58 9.54
CA ILE A 300 -12.01 -26.94 9.05
C ILE A 300 -12.07 -27.86 10.27
N ASP A 301 -13.29 -28.13 10.74
CA ASP A 301 -13.59 -29.05 11.83
C ASP A 301 -13.55 -30.49 11.31
N SER A 302 -12.49 -30.87 10.58
CA SER A 302 -12.39 -32.20 9.96
C SER A 302 -10.98 -32.53 9.43
N ILE A 303 -9.90 -31.99 9.98
CA ILE A 303 -8.59 -32.60 9.68
C ILE A 303 -8.47 -33.82 10.56
N PRO A 304 -8.38 -35.03 9.99
CA PRO A 304 -7.95 -36.17 10.77
C PRO A 304 -6.53 -35.86 11.24
N LYS A 305 -6.39 -35.38 12.48
CA LYS A 305 -5.12 -35.42 13.18
C LYS A 305 -4.78 -36.90 13.25
N LYS A 306 -3.93 -37.37 12.34
CA LYS A 306 -3.19 -38.59 12.59
C LYS A 306 -2.42 -38.30 13.87
N ASN A 307 -2.90 -38.84 14.98
CA ASN A 307 -2.15 -38.88 16.24
C ASN A 307 -1.02 -39.89 16.06
N GLU A 308 -0.11 -39.62 15.12
CA GLU A 308 1.21 -40.22 15.18
C GLU A 308 1.92 -39.48 16.31
N ILE A 309 1.89 -40.10 17.49
CA ILE A 309 2.68 -39.70 18.64
C ILE A 309 4.14 -39.93 18.26
N HIS A 310 4.74 -38.97 17.56
CA HIS A 310 6.17 -38.86 17.52
C HIS A 310 6.60 -38.49 18.93
N ARG A 311 6.96 -39.50 19.73
CA ARG A 311 7.69 -39.25 20.99
C ARG A 311 8.90 -38.41 20.61
N ALA A 312 8.96 -37.19 21.13
CA ALA A 312 10.14 -36.35 20.98
C ALA A 312 11.36 -37.16 21.42
N ALA A 313 12.44 -37.10 20.64
CA ALA A 313 13.70 -37.78 20.95
C ALA A 313 14.41 -37.20 22.19
N PHE A 314 13.81 -36.19 22.82
CA PHE A 314 14.28 -35.50 24.01
C PHE A 314 13.14 -35.39 25.04
N THR A 315 13.50 -35.38 26.32
CA THR A 315 12.55 -35.15 27.41
C THR A 315 12.25 -33.66 27.54
N VAL A 316 10.98 -33.27 27.38
CA VAL A 316 10.49 -31.96 27.83
C VAL A 316 10.35 -32.04 29.35
N PHE A 317 10.95 -31.08 30.06
CA PHE A 317 10.82 -31.01 31.50
C PHE A 317 9.37 -30.68 31.87
N ASP A 318 8.73 -31.59 32.61
CA ASP A 318 7.38 -31.41 33.14
C ASP A 318 7.48 -31.15 34.64
N GLU A 319 7.12 -29.94 35.06
CA GLU A 319 7.16 -29.50 36.47
C GLU A 319 6.16 -30.27 37.36
N ASN A 320 5.22 -31.02 36.78
CA ASN A 320 4.15 -31.69 37.51
C ASN A 320 4.35 -33.20 37.75
N GLU A 321 5.43 -33.82 37.26
CA GLU A 321 5.72 -35.23 37.60
C GLU A 321 6.60 -35.32 38.85
N GLY A 322 5.94 -35.48 40.00
CA GLY A 322 6.60 -35.89 41.24
C GLY A 322 7.33 -37.22 41.07
N GLU A 323 8.62 -37.22 41.41
CA GLU A 323 9.53 -38.35 41.63
C GLU A 323 9.04 -39.76 41.20
N VAL A 324 9.09 -40.06 39.89
CA VAL A 324 8.95 -41.45 39.42
C VAL A 324 10.33 -42.06 39.20
N LYS A 325 10.62 -43.11 39.98
CA LYS A 325 11.85 -43.91 39.98
C LYS A 325 12.31 -44.29 38.57
N VAL A 326 13.55 -43.91 38.24
CA VAL A 326 14.29 -44.26 37.02
C VAL A 326 14.32 -45.79 36.82
N ARG A 327 13.50 -46.30 35.89
CA ARG A 327 13.66 -47.65 35.33
C ARG A 327 14.72 -47.59 34.23
N LYS A 328 15.87 -48.21 34.46
CA LYS A 328 16.91 -48.48 33.46
C LYS A 328 16.27 -49.21 32.26
N GLN A 329 16.09 -48.53 31.14
CA GLN A 329 15.83 -49.18 29.85
C GLN A 329 17.16 -49.57 29.19
N SER A 330 17.19 -50.78 28.64
CA SER A 330 18.35 -51.38 27.98
C SER A 330 18.69 -50.64 26.69
N LYS A 331 20.00 -50.39 26.48
CA LYS A 331 20.54 -49.78 25.26
C LYS A 331 20.26 -50.71 24.07
N ARG A 332 19.41 -50.29 23.14
CA ARG A 332 19.43 -50.80 21.76
C ARG A 332 20.23 -49.81 20.93
N HIS A 333 21.40 -50.24 20.46
CA HIS A 333 22.14 -49.52 19.43
C HIS A 333 21.31 -49.56 18.14
N ALA A 334 20.69 -48.45 17.76
CA ALA A 334 20.27 -48.22 16.39
C ALA A 334 21.46 -47.60 15.64
N GLN A 335 22.11 -48.39 14.78
CA GLN A 335 23.05 -47.84 13.80
C GLN A 335 22.24 -47.03 12.78
N LEU A 336 22.42 -45.72 12.79
CA LEU A 336 21.96 -44.84 11.74
C LEU A 336 22.87 -45.04 10.53
N ILE A 337 22.39 -45.76 9.51
CA ILE A 337 23.01 -45.71 8.18
C ILE A 337 22.53 -44.42 7.53
N VAL A 338 23.32 -43.35 7.70
CA VAL A 338 23.16 -42.14 6.91
C VAL A 338 23.85 -42.37 5.58
N SER A 339 23.12 -42.77 4.55
CA SER A 339 23.63 -42.70 3.19
C SER A 339 23.58 -41.24 2.72
N ASN A 340 24.64 -40.48 2.98
CA ASN A 340 24.88 -39.22 2.29
C ASN A 340 25.31 -39.51 0.85
N LYS A 341 24.35 -39.84 -0.02
CA LYS A 341 24.54 -39.69 -1.46
C LYS A 341 23.90 -38.36 -1.87
N VAL A 342 24.74 -37.34 -1.99
CA VAL A 342 24.42 -36.16 -2.81
C VAL A 342 24.55 -36.63 -4.25
N ILE A 343 23.42 -36.93 -4.89
CA ILE A 343 23.38 -37.30 -6.29
C ILE A 343 23.51 -35.98 -7.08
N SER A 344 24.60 -35.83 -7.82
CA SER A 344 24.78 -34.72 -8.75
C SER A 344 23.72 -34.79 -9.84
N ILE A 345 23.21 -33.65 -10.31
CA ILE A 345 22.25 -33.57 -11.42
C ILE A 345 22.78 -34.32 -12.66
N GLU A 346 24.09 -34.39 -12.86
CA GLU A 346 24.74 -35.10 -13.97
C GLU A 346 24.59 -36.64 -13.87
N GLU A 347 24.51 -37.21 -12.66
CA GLU A 347 24.29 -38.66 -12.47
C GLU A 347 22.85 -39.07 -12.80
N LEU A 348 21.86 -38.20 -12.56
CA LEU A 348 20.46 -38.45 -12.95
C LEU A 348 20.24 -38.41 -14.48
N PHE A 349 21.08 -37.67 -15.21
CA PHE A 349 21.02 -37.64 -16.68
C PHE A 349 21.64 -38.89 -17.32
N ALA A 350 22.63 -39.53 -16.68
CA ALA A 350 23.24 -40.75 -17.19
C ALA A 350 22.34 -41.99 -17.03
N GLU A 351 21.54 -42.08 -15.97
CA GLU A 351 20.61 -43.21 -15.74
C GLU A 351 19.41 -43.22 -16.70
N ARG A 352 19.08 -42.09 -17.34
CA ARG A 352 17.89 -41.97 -18.21
C ARG A 352 18.15 -42.23 -19.70
N LEU A 353 19.41 -42.45 -20.09
CA LEU A 353 19.82 -42.72 -21.48
C LEU A 353 20.25 -44.18 -21.74
N HIS A 354 20.18 -45.04 -20.72
CA HIS A 354 20.25 -46.48 -20.91
C HIS A 354 18.87 -47.12 -20.73
N LEU A 355 18.02 -46.92 -21.74
CA LEU A 355 17.00 -47.86 -22.22
C LEU A 355 16.59 -47.50 -23.65
#